data_AF-A0A5R9LH86-F1
#
_entry.id   AF-A0A5R9LH86-F1
#
_cell.length_a   1.000
_cell.length_b   1.000
_cell.length_c   1.000
_cell.angle_alpha   90.00
_cell.angle_beta   90.00
_cell.angle_gamma   90.00
#
_symmetry.space_group_name_H-M   'P 1'
#
loop_
_entity.id
_entity.type
_entity.pdbx_description
1 polymer ?
#
loop_
_entity_poly.entity_id
_entity_poly.type
_entity_poly.pdbx_seq_one_letter_code
_entity_poly.pdbx_strand_id
1 'polypeptide(L)'
;MKKRIINAPTPETLAMLKRRMPSESRSRLERVRIDAVGLIMLPIPDLYFYADQASKSAHVAVSEIFGSCPQHITTLAIFGEVAAVNEAMRVIEDDDNTF
;
A
#
# COMPACT_ATOMS: atom_id res chain seq x y z
N MET A 1 5.54 -9.32 9.98
CA MET A 1 5.55 -8.83 8.58
C MET A 1 6.58 -7.73 8.31
N LYS A 2 7.23 -7.66 7.12
CA LYS A 2 8.15 -6.55 6.78
C LYS A 2 7.38 -5.38 6.17
N LYS A 3 7.41 -4.24 6.86
CA LYS A 3 6.70 -3.00 6.48
C LYS A 3 7.57 -1.75 6.53
N ARG A 4 7.26 -0.74 5.72
CA ARG A 4 7.90 0.59 5.73
C ARG A 4 6.90 1.69 5.42
N ILE A 5 7.10 2.87 5.99
CA ILE A 5 6.38 4.10 5.62
C ILE A 5 7.41 5.07 5.04
N ILE A 6 7.08 5.64 3.88
CA ILE A 6 7.85 6.69 3.22
C ILE A 6 7.04 7.98 3.37
N ASN A 7 7.54 8.91 4.20
CA ASN A 7 6.94 10.25 4.33
C ASN A 7 7.52 11.17 3.25
N ALA A 8 6.67 12.00 2.65
CA ALA A 8 7.04 12.91 1.56
C ALA A 8 7.89 12.22 0.47
N PRO A 9 7.35 11.17 -0.19
CA PRO A 9 8.09 10.41 -1.21
C PRO A 9 8.53 11.32 -2.35
N THR A 10 9.76 11.13 -2.84
CA THR A 10 10.24 11.90 -3.98
C THR A 10 9.47 11.56 -5.26
N PRO A 11 9.39 12.47 -6.24
CA PRO A 11 8.76 12.19 -7.54
C PRO A 11 9.33 10.94 -8.22
N GLU A 12 10.64 10.70 -8.11
CA GLU A 12 11.33 9.52 -8.65
C GLU A 12 10.87 8.24 -7.98
N THR A 13 10.69 8.28 -6.65
CA THR A 13 10.19 7.15 -5.86
C THR A 13 8.76 6.80 -6.29
N LEU A 14 7.90 7.80 -6.46
CA LEU A 14 6.55 7.60 -6.98
C LEU A 14 6.55 7.05 -8.41
N ALA A 15 7.44 7.54 -9.28
CA ALA A 15 7.59 7.03 -10.63
C ALA A 15 8.05 5.55 -10.65
N MET A 16 8.95 5.16 -9.74
CA MET A 16 9.37 3.77 -9.57
C MET A 16 8.20 2.86 -9.17
N LEU A 17 7.40 3.29 -8.20
CA LEU A 17 6.20 2.54 -7.77
C LEU A 17 5.18 2.44 -8.92
N LYS A 18 4.91 3.54 -9.62
CA LYS A 18 3.97 3.58 -10.76
C LYS A 18 4.34 2.63 -11.89
N ARG A 19 5.63 2.39 -12.15
CA ARG A 19 6.07 1.40 -13.16
C ARG A 19 5.76 -0.04 -12.78
N ARG A 20 5.51 -0.32 -11.50
CA ARG A 20 5.30 -1.65 -10.95
C ARG A 20 3.86 -1.89 -10.51
N MET A 21 2.91 -1.04 -10.89
CA MET A 21 1.50 -1.19 -10.52
C MET A 21 0.60 -1.34 -11.78
N PRO A 22 -0.60 -1.93 -11.63
CA PRO A 22 -1.60 -2.01 -12.70
C PRO A 22 -1.91 -0.65 -13.33
N SER A 23 -2.32 -0.63 -14.60
CA SER A 23 -2.70 0.61 -15.31
C SER A 23 -3.84 1.34 -14.64
N GLU A 24 -4.82 0.59 -14.12
CA GLU A 24 -6.03 1.10 -13.48
C GLU A 24 -5.72 1.76 -12.13
N SER A 25 -4.73 1.23 -11.41
CA SER A 25 -4.26 1.82 -10.16
C SER A 25 -3.52 3.14 -10.41
N ARG A 26 -2.70 3.22 -11.47
CA ARG A 26 -1.93 4.44 -11.81
C ARG A 26 -2.84 5.65 -12.02
N SER A 27 -3.90 5.48 -12.80
CA SER A 27 -4.84 6.57 -13.12
C SER A 27 -5.62 7.03 -11.89
N ARG A 28 -5.89 6.11 -10.94
CA ARG A 28 -6.54 6.44 -9.67
C ARG A 28 -5.62 7.27 -8.76
N LEU A 29 -4.32 6.94 -8.72
CA LEU A 29 -3.33 7.68 -7.93
C LEU A 29 -3.16 9.14 -8.38
N GLU A 30 -3.41 9.47 -9.64
CA GLU A 30 -3.32 10.86 -10.13
C GLU A 30 -4.36 11.80 -9.51
N ARG A 31 -5.43 11.24 -8.92
CA ARG A 31 -6.51 12.00 -8.28
C ARG A 31 -6.37 12.05 -6.76
N VAL A 32 -5.31 11.48 -6.21
CA VAL A 32 -5.12 11.32 -4.77
C VAL A 32 -3.89 12.11 -4.35
N ARG A 33 -4.02 12.86 -3.26
CA ARG A 33 -2.89 13.52 -2.62
C ARG A 33 -2.03 12.48 -1.91
N ILE A 34 -0.73 12.47 -2.19
CA ILE A 34 0.22 11.49 -1.64
C ILE A 34 1.25 12.22 -0.78
N ASP A 35 0.98 12.29 0.52
CA ASP A 35 1.94 12.80 1.50
C ASP A 35 2.77 11.65 2.12
N ALA A 36 2.24 10.42 2.10
CA ALA A 36 2.93 9.22 2.56
C ALA A 36 2.60 7.98 1.72
N VAL A 37 3.49 7.00 1.77
CA VAL A 37 3.31 5.66 1.20
C VAL A 37 3.63 4.59 2.23
N GLY A 38 2.65 3.75 2.57
CA GLY A 38 2.86 2.51 3.31
C GLY A 38 3.19 1.37 2.34
N LEU A 39 4.22 0.59 2.64
CA LEU A 39 4.61 -0.59 1.87
C LEU A 39 4.68 -1.79 2.80
N ILE A 40 4.03 -2.87 2.38
CA ILE A 40 3.92 -4.06 3.22
C ILE A 40 3.97 -5.33 2.37
N MET A 41 4.84 -6.26 2.74
CA MET A 41 4.97 -7.56 2.05
C MET A 41 4.03 -8.58 2.69
N LEU A 42 3.16 -9.16 1.86
CA LEU A 42 2.03 -9.99 2.29
C LEU A 42 1.89 -11.24 1.41
N PRO A 43 1.37 -12.35 1.97
CA PRO A 43 0.73 -13.40 1.18
C PRO A 43 -0.41 -12.84 0.33
N ILE A 44 -0.68 -13.46 -0.83
CA ILE A 44 -1.73 -12.99 -1.76
C ILE A 44 -3.13 -12.86 -1.11
N PRO A 45 -3.63 -13.81 -0.28
CA PRO A 45 -4.92 -13.65 0.38
C PRO A 45 -4.97 -12.41 1.27
N ASP A 46 -3.95 -12.24 2.10
CA ASP A 46 -3.83 -11.12 3.04
C ASP A 46 -3.70 -9.79 2.31
N LEU A 47 -3.03 -9.75 1.15
CA LEU A 47 -2.97 -8.55 0.32
C LEU A 47 -4.37 -8.05 -0.02
N TYR A 48 -5.27 -8.92 -0.49
CA TYR A 48 -6.60 -8.50 -0.88
C TYR A 48 -7.48 -8.16 0.33
N PHE A 49 -7.36 -8.93 1.42
CA PHE A 49 -8.06 -8.66 2.65
C PHE A 49 -7.68 -7.28 3.22
N TYR A 50 -6.39 -7.00 3.36
CA TYR A 50 -5.91 -5.73 3.89
C TYR A 50 -6.09 -4.56 2.91
N ALA A 51 -6.05 -4.80 1.60
CA ALA A 51 -6.37 -3.77 0.60
C ALA A 51 -7.84 -3.30 0.72
N ASP A 52 -8.77 -4.23 0.88
CA ASP A 52 -10.18 -3.93 1.09
C ASP A 52 -10.40 -3.24 2.45
N GLN A 53 -9.79 -3.75 3.51
CA GLN A 53 -9.88 -3.17 4.85
C GLN A 53 -9.36 -1.73 4.88
N ALA A 54 -8.17 -1.47 4.31
CA ALA A 54 -7.58 -0.13 4.25
C ALA A 54 -8.44 0.85 3.42
N SER A 55 -9.04 0.38 2.33
CA SER A 55 -9.93 1.19 1.49
C SER A 55 -11.24 1.57 2.20
N LYS A 56 -11.66 0.79 3.19
CA LYS A 56 -12.85 1.06 4.02
C LYS A 56 -12.56 1.92 5.24
N SER A 57 -11.40 1.76 5.85
CA SER A 57 -11.06 2.36 7.15
C SER A 57 -10.42 3.74 7.05
N ALA A 58 -9.72 4.02 5.95
CA ALA A 58 -8.95 5.25 5.79
C ALA A 58 -9.15 5.87 4.41
N HIS A 59 -8.96 7.19 4.32
CA HIS A 59 -9.01 7.92 3.04
C HIS A 59 -7.70 7.70 2.25
N VAL A 60 -7.47 6.45 1.85
CA VAL A 60 -6.24 5.99 1.17
C VAL A 60 -6.58 5.31 -0.16
N ALA A 61 -5.65 5.38 -1.10
CA ALA A 61 -5.64 4.53 -2.28
C ALA A 61 -4.69 3.35 -2.06
N VAL A 62 -5.08 2.17 -2.52
CA VAL A 62 -4.26 0.97 -2.41
C VAL A 62 -3.92 0.41 -3.78
N SER A 63 -2.76 -0.22 -3.90
CA SER A 63 -2.39 -0.96 -5.10
C SER A 63 -1.42 -2.08 -4.77
N GLU A 64 -1.57 -3.20 -5.48
CA GLU A 64 -0.50 -4.18 -5.58
C GLU A 64 0.70 -3.59 -6.32
N ILE A 65 1.90 -3.96 -5.87
CA ILE A 65 3.18 -3.67 -6.51
C ILE A 65 3.81 -4.98 -6.98
N PHE A 66 3.92 -5.14 -8.29
CA PHE A 66 4.51 -6.30 -8.94
C PHE A 66 6.02 -6.34 -8.71
N GLY A 67 6.44 -7.31 -7.91
CA GLY A 67 7.84 -7.66 -7.68
C GLY A 67 8.27 -8.92 -8.43
N SER A 68 9.55 -9.26 -8.32
CA SER A 68 10.10 -10.58 -8.67
C SER A 68 10.09 -11.54 -7.47
N CYS A 69 9.24 -11.26 -6.47
CA CYS A 69 9.15 -12.03 -5.22
C CYS A 69 8.60 -13.45 -5.46
N PRO A 70 8.71 -14.36 -4.47
CA PRO A 70 8.17 -15.71 -4.58
C PRO A 70 6.71 -15.70 -5.02
N GLN A 71 6.27 -16.78 -5.69
CA GLN A 71 4.96 -16.90 -6.35
C GLN A 71 3.73 -16.54 -5.49
N HIS A 72 3.87 -16.52 -4.16
CA HIS A 72 2.78 -16.33 -3.20
C HIS A 72 2.96 -15.10 -2.29
N ILE A 73 4.04 -14.31 -2.43
CA ILE A 73 4.27 -13.09 -1.64
C ILE A 73 4.41 -11.90 -2.58
N THR A 74 3.65 -10.85 -2.31
CA THR A 74 3.63 -9.62 -3.08
C THR A 74 3.64 -8.41 -2.14
N THR A 75 3.68 -7.19 -2.68
CA THR A 75 3.71 -5.96 -1.90
C THR A 75 2.42 -5.18 -2.08
N LEU A 76 1.74 -4.87 -0.98
CA LEU A 76 0.66 -3.89 -0.95
C LEU A 76 1.26 -2.51 -0.69
N ALA A 77 0.89 -1.55 -1.55
CA ALA A 77 1.19 -0.13 -1.36
C ALA A 77 -0.08 0.64 -1.00
N ILE A 78 0.03 1.48 0.02
CA ILE A 78 -1.05 2.32 0.56
C ILE A 78 -0.62 3.78 0.41
N PHE A 79 -1.38 4.59 -0.31
CA PHE A 79 -1.08 5.97 -0.67
C PHE A 79 -2.11 6.91 -0.04
N GLY A 80 -1.66 8.00 0.56
CA GLY A 80 -2.58 9.00 1.09
C GLY A 80 -1.88 10.05 1.94
N GLU A 81 -2.65 10.72 2.79
CA GLU A 81 -2.12 11.61 3.82
C GLU A 81 -1.40 10.83 4.92
N VAL A 82 -0.44 11.47 5.61
CA VAL A 82 0.38 10.83 6.64
C VAL A 82 -0.48 10.15 7.71
N ALA A 83 -1.52 10.82 8.21
CA ALA A 83 -2.39 10.27 9.25
C ALA A 83 -3.18 9.04 8.76
N ALA A 84 -3.74 9.12 7.56
CA ALA A 84 -4.54 8.04 6.97
C ALA A 84 -3.69 6.78 6.69
N VAL A 85 -2.47 6.97 6.18
CA VAL A 85 -1.52 5.87 5.96
C VAL A 85 -1.10 5.23 7.28
N ASN A 86 -0.77 6.02 8.31
CA ASN A 86 -0.40 5.46 9.61
C ASN A 86 -1.55 4.66 10.25
N GLU A 87 -2.79 5.17 10.18
CA GLU A 87 -3.94 4.44 10.71
C GLU A 87 -4.18 3.12 9.97
N ALA A 88 -4.13 3.13 8.64
CA ALA A 88 -4.25 1.90 7.85
C ALA A 88 -3.17 0.88 8.20
N MET A 89 -1.92 1.33 8.37
CA MET A 89 -0.80 0.46 8.75
C MET A 89 -0.91 -0.07 10.20
N ARG A 90 -1.57 0.66 11.11
CA ARG A 90 -1.85 0.20 12.48
C ARG A 90 -2.92 -0.87 12.49
N VAL A 91 -4.04 -0.64 11.81
CA VAL A 91 -5.15 -1.61 11.70
C VAL A 91 -4.67 -2.95 11.16
N ILE A 92 -3.83 -2.93 10.12
CA ILE A 92 -3.25 -4.16 9.54
C ILE A 92 -2.33 -4.87 10.53
N GLU A 93 -1.53 -4.14 11.32
CA GLU A 93 -0.65 -4.75 12.32
C GLU A 93 -1.41 -5.34 13.51
N ASP A 94 -2.47 -4.68 13.95
CA ASP A 94 -3.31 -5.17 15.06
C ASP A 94 -4.00 -6.50 14.67
N ASP A 95 -4.48 -6.61 13.43
CA ASP A 95 -5.12 -7.83 12.91
C ASP A 95 -4.11 -8.98 12.68
N ASP A 96 -2.94 -8.69 12.09
CA ASP A 96 -1.84 -9.66 11.88
C ASP A 96 -1.34 -10.28 13.20
N ASN A 97 -1.43 -9.55 14.32
CA ASN A 97 -1.06 -10.06 15.64
C ASN A 97 -2.17 -10.92 16.29
N THR A 98 -3.37 -10.94 15.73
CA THR A 98 -4.54 -11.62 16.29
C THR A 98 -4.81 -12.98 15.64
N PHE A 99 -4.25 -13.22 14.44
CA PHE A 99 -4.36 -14.47 13.67
C PHE A 99 -3.03 -15.24 13.61
#